data_AF-A0A843D9P4-F1
#
_entry.id   AF-A0A843D9P4-F1
#
_cell.length_a   1.000
_cell.length_b   1.000
_cell.length_c   1.000
_cell.angle_alpha   90.00
_cell.angle_beta   90.00
_cell.angle_gamma   90.00
#
_symmetry.space_group_name_H-M   'P 1'
#
loop_
_entity.id
_entity.type
_entity.pdbx_description
1 polymer ?
#
loop_
_entity_poly.entity_id
_entity_poly.type
_entity_poly.pdbx_seq_one_letter_code
_entity_poly.pdbx_strand_id
1 'polypeptide(L)' 'LIILMGIGNIRQNTAEIMKYRDKQTPVCVIESGTLPDENVIFGTLENISEKDIQTPAILIIGEVVKLYKDIYNY' A
#
# COMPACT_ATOMS: atom_id res chain seq x y z
N LEU A 1 6.77 6.65 -2.97
CA LEU A 1 5.65 7.15 -3.80
C LEU A 1 4.38 7.03 -2.99
N ILE A 2 3.55 8.07 -2.95
CA ILE A 2 2.28 8.07 -2.22
C ILE A 2 1.18 8.37 -3.23
N ILE A 3 0.15 7.52 -3.27
CA ILE A 3 -0.98 7.64 -4.20
C ILE A 3 -2.25 7.83 -3.39
N LEU A 4 -2.89 8.98 -3.62
CA LEU A 4 -4.18 9.35 -3.02
C LEU A 4 -5.31 8.94 -3.97
N MET A 5 -6.42 8.46 -3.42
CA MET A 5 -7.59 8.00 -4.20
C MET A 5 -7.25 6.93 -5.24
N GLY A 6 -6.13 6.21 -5.06
CA GLY A 6 -5.62 5.23 -6.02
C GLY A 6 -6.23 3.83 -5.91
N ILE A 7 -7.07 3.59 -4.89
CA ILE A 7 -7.60 2.27 -4.56
C ILE A 7 -8.58 1.77 -5.63
N GLY A 8 -9.45 2.64 -6.16
CA GLY A 8 -10.42 2.24 -7.20
C GLY A 8 -9.78 1.65 -8.46
N ASN A 9 -8.55 2.07 -8.79
CA ASN A 9 -7.77 1.59 -9.92
C ASN A 9 -6.48 0.86 -9.49
N ILE A 10 -6.45 0.28 -8.28
CA ILE A 10 -5.21 -0.27 -7.70
C ILE A 10 -4.52 -1.30 -8.60
N ARG A 11 -5.28 -2.16 -9.29
CA ARG A 11 -4.75 -3.16 -10.24
C ARG A 11 -4.02 -2.51 -11.41
N GLN A 12 -4.59 -1.46 -12.00
CA GLN A 12 -3.98 -0.74 -13.12
C GLN A 12 -2.76 0.05 -12.68
N ASN A 13 -2.86 0.74 -11.54
CA ASN A 13 -1.76 1.52 -10.96
C ASN A 13 -0.56 0.65 -10.63
N THR A 14 -0.77 -0.49 -9.95
CA THR A 14 0.30 -1.42 -9.61
C THR A 14 0.92 -2.06 -10.85
N ALA A 15 0.11 -2.47 -11.84
CA ALA A 15 0.60 -3.00 -13.10
C ALA A 15 1.48 -2.01 -13.87
N GLU A 16 1.10 -0.72 -13.92
CA GLU A 16 1.89 0.30 -14.59
C GLU A 16 3.22 0.56 -13.84
N ILE A 17 3.17 0.62 -12.51
CA ILE A 17 4.35 0.87 -11.68
C ILE A 17 5.34 -0.30 -11.76
N MET A 18 4.87 -1.54 -11.85
CA MET A 18 5.71 -2.74 -12.00
C MET A 18 6.56 -2.75 -13.29
N LYS A 19 6.23 -1.92 -14.29
CA LYS A 19 7.10 -1.75 -15.48
C LYS A 19 8.40 -1.02 -15.17
N TYR A 20 8.44 -0.24 -14.08
CA TYR A 20 9.56 0.64 -13.71
C TYR A 20 10.14 0.32 -12.32
N ARG A 21 9.48 -0.54 -11.55
CA ARG A 21 9.85 -0.93 -10.18
C ARG A 21 9.77 -2.44 -10.03
N ASP A 22 10.63 -3.00 -9.19
CA ASP A 22 10.61 -4.44 -8.89
C ASP A 22 9.28 -4.85 -8.26
N LYS A 23 8.71 -5.99 -8.68
CA LYS A 23 7.43 -6.49 -8.17
C LYS A 23 7.42 -6.81 -6.67
N GLN A 24 8.59 -7.06 -6.08
CA GLN A 24 8.78 -7.26 -4.65
C GLN A 24 8.95 -5.95 -3.88
N THR A 25 8.89 -4.79 -4.55
CA THR A 25 8.94 -3.48 -3.88
C THR A 25 7.89 -3.46 -2.78
N PRO A 26 8.28 -3.13 -1.53
CA PRO A 26 7.36 -3.05 -0.40
C PRO A 26 6.27 -2.00 -0.62
N VAL A 27 5.05 -2.36 -0.23
CA VAL A 27 3.88 -1.50 -0.33
C VAL A 27 3.06 -1.62 0.94
N CYS A 28 2.47 -0.52 1.40
CA CYS A 28 1.39 -0.58 2.37
C CYS A 28 0.20 0.27 1.93
N VAL A 29 -0.96 -0.11 2.43
CA VAL A 29 -2.19 0.67 2.36
C VAL A 29 -2.59 1.02 3.78
N ILE A 30 -2.97 2.27 3.98
CA ILE A 30 -3.49 2.77 5.26
C ILE A 30 -4.92 3.22 5.03
N GLU A 31 -5.86 2.52 5.66
CA GLU A 31 -7.29 2.80 5.68
C GLU A 31 -7.61 3.65 6.91
N SER A 32 -8.55 4.58 6.79
CA SER A 32 -8.99 5.43 7.92
C SER A 32 -7.82 6.01 8.74
N GLY A 33 -6.74 6.41 8.06
CA GLY A 33 -5.50 6.80 8.73
C GLY A 33 -5.72 7.88 9.79
N THR A 34 -5.07 7.72 10.96
CA THR A 34 -5.20 8.54 12.18
C THR A 34 -6.53 8.45 12.94
N LEU A 35 -7.49 7.65 12.46
CA LEU A 35 -8.75 7.40 13.15
C LEU A 35 -8.67 6.13 14.01
N PRO A 36 -9.58 5.93 14.97
CA PRO A 36 -9.59 4.73 15.83
C PRO A 36 -9.77 3.41 15.07
N ASP A 37 -10.37 3.46 13.88
CA ASP A 37 -10.58 2.35 12.96
C ASP A 37 -9.47 2.25 11.90
N GLU A 38 -8.30 2.87 12.13
CA GLU A 38 -7.15 2.74 11.24
C GLU A 38 -6.79 1.26 11.03
N ASN A 39 -6.65 0.89 9.76
CA ASN A 39 -6.21 -0.44 9.38
C ASN A 39 -5.04 -0.34 8.40
N VAL A 40 -3.95 -1.03 8.71
CA VAL A 40 -2.71 -0.99 7.93
C VAL A 40 -2.48 -2.34 7.28
N ILE A 41 -2.49 -2.35 5.95
CA ILE A 41 -2.33 -3.55 5.15
C ILE A 41 -0.97 -3.50 4.45
N PHE A 42 -0.08 -4.39 4.87
CA PHE A 42 1.26 -4.53 4.27
C PHE A 42 1.25 -5.52 3.10
N GLY A 43 2.07 -5.29 2.08
CA GLY A 43 2.21 -6.15 0.92
C GLY A 43 3.41 -5.78 0.03
N THR A 44 3.34 -6.22 -1.21
CA THR A 44 4.27 -5.89 -2.29
C THR A 44 3.48 -5.38 -3.50
N LEU A 45 4.17 -4.80 -4.48
CA LEU A 45 3.53 -4.37 -5.72
C LEU A 45 2.76 -5.51 -6.42
N GLU A 46 3.26 -6.74 -6.32
CA GLU A 46 2.62 -7.93 -6.92
C GLU A 46 1.30 -8.32 -6.23
N ASN A 47 1.23 -8.26 -4.90
CA ASN A 47 0.11 -8.84 -4.14
C ASN A 47 -0.90 -7.82 -3.59
N ILE A 48 -0.53 -6.54 -3.51
CA ILE A 48 -1.37 -5.55 -2.80
C ILE A 48 -2.75 -5.37 -3.45
N SER A 49 -2.84 -5.60 -4.76
CA SER A 49 -4.08 -5.46 -5.52
C SER A 49 -5.09 -6.61 -5.33
N GLU A 50 -4.66 -7.69 -4.68
CA GLU A 50 -5.50 -8.85 -4.34
C GLU A 50 -6.05 -8.78 -2.91
N LYS A 51 -5.55 -7.83 -2.12
CA LYS A 51 -5.99 -7.66 -0.73
C LYS A 51 -7.32 -6.94 -0.69
N ASP A 52 -8.14 -7.30 0.30
CA ASP A 52 -9.36 -6.58 0.60
C ASP A 52 -8.97 -5.23 1.21
N ILE A 53 -9.36 -4.15 0.52
CA ILE A 53 -9.01 -2.78 0.88
C ILE A 53 -10.28 -1.94 0.87
N GLN A 54 -10.54 -1.28 1.99
CA GLN A 54 -11.65 -0.37 2.19
C GLN A 54 -11.21 1.08 1.97
N THR A 55 -12.09 1.87 1.39
CA THR A 55 -11.90 3.32 1.24
C THR A 55 -12.54 4.07 2.41
N PRO A 56 -11.98 5.21 2.86
CA PRO A 56 -10.84 5.94 2.29
C PRO A 56 -9.48 5.33 2.67
N ALA A 57 -8.59 5.25 1.68
CA ALA A 57 -7.26 4.66 1.87
C ALA A 57 -6.18 5.33 1.01
N ILE A 58 -4.95 5.28 1.50
CA ILE A 58 -3.74 5.81 0.85
C ILE A 58 -2.79 4.65 0.55
N LEU A 59 -2.24 4.62 -0.65
CA LEU A 59 -1.28 3.62 -1.09
C LEU A 59 0.14 4.19 -1.04
N ILE A 60 1.04 3.54 -0.29
CA ILE A 60 2.42 3.94 -0.08
C ILE A 60 3.34 2.87 -0.65
N ILE A 61 4.24 3.25 -1.55
CA ILE A 61 5.15 2.33 -2.26
C ILE A 61 6.60 2.76 -2.02
N GLY A 62 7.41 1.86 -1.48
CA GLY A 62 8.86 2.01 -1.32
C GLY A 62 9.45 1.33 -0.08
N GLU A 63 10.77 1.30 -0.01
CA GLU A 63 11.54 0.63 1.06
C GLU A 63 11.20 1.13 2.47
N VAL A 64 10.75 2.38 2.62
CA VAL A 64 10.31 2.94 3.91
C VAL A 64 9.19 2.14 4.58
N VAL A 65 8.42 1.36 3.81
CA VAL A 65 7.38 0.48 4.33
C VAL A 65 7.97 -0.64 5.20
N LYS A 66 9.19 -1.11 4.93
CA LYS A 66 9.87 -2.10 5.79
C LYS A 66 10.11 -1.55 7.19
N LEU A 67 10.68 -0.34 7.26
CA LEU A 67 10.91 0.35 8.52
C LEU A 67 9.59 0.60 9.26
N TYR A 68 8.55 1.04 8.56
CA TYR A 68 7.24 1.25 9.18
C TYR A 68 6.64 -0.04 9.72
N LYS A 69 6.79 -1.16 9.00
CA LYS A 69 6.34 -2.48 9.48
C LYS A 69 7.06 -2.88 10.77
N ASP A 70 8.35 -2.61 10.89
CA ASP A 70 9.11 -2.95 12.09
C ASP A 70 8.68 -2.10 13.30
N ILE A 71 8.40 -0.81 13.09
CA ILE A 71 7.92 0.10 14.14
C ILE A 71 6.47 -0.20 14.53
N TYR A 72 5.62 -0.55 13.56
CA TYR A 72 4.19 -0.80 13.79
C TYR A 72 3.90 -2.11 14.54
N ASN A 73 4.78 -3.11 14.42
CA ASN A 73 4.64 -4.39 15.13
C ASN A 73 5.22 -4.37 16.56
N TYR A 74 5.70 -3.22 17.03
CA TYR A 74 6.25 -3.03 18.37
C TYR A 74 5.24 -2.31 19.26
#